data_AF-A0A9E5DN69-F1
#
_entry.id   AF-A0A9E5DN69-F1
#
_cell.length_a   1.000
_cell.length_b   1.000
_cell.length_c   1.000
_cell.angle_alpha   90.00
_cell.angle_beta   90.00
_cell.angle_gamma   90.00
#
_symmetry.space_group_name_H-M   'P 1'
#
loop_
_entity.id
_entity.type
_entity.pdbx_description
1 polymer ?
#
loop_
_entity_poly.entity_id
_entity_poly.type
_entity_poly.pdbx_seq_one_letter_code
_entity_poly.pdbx_strand_id
1 'polypeptide(L)'
;MKQKIVILGITLITAFLLMGSASATTFTLLDNDLDLSYSNSAYTFNIYFNPYCGYVSTYGYKQISSVKITDIYGSSKTLIQNVNFRNIKNSYGYSASIDLDKDKLGLSSLKRVDVNFVKQPDLRIAAIKRSGNYYYVTVKNYGDATARSSYLGTSVYSHKTVKTYIPYLKSGQYKTVKLYVKSYYSKTFKADCTNLVNEIYEYNNIKYAY
;
A
#
# COMPACT_ATOMS: atom_id res chain seq x y z
N MET A 1 -33.95 11.79 32.99
CA MET A 1 -32.49 12.11 32.87
C MET A 1 -31.59 10.88 32.99
N LYS A 2 -31.84 9.93 33.90
CA LYS A 2 -30.96 8.76 34.13
C LYS A 2 -30.72 7.86 32.90
N GLN A 3 -31.73 7.61 32.06
CA GLN A 3 -31.57 6.78 30.84
C GLN A 3 -30.67 7.40 29.75
N LYS A 4 -30.61 8.74 29.64
CA LYS A 4 -29.79 9.41 28.62
C LYS A 4 -28.29 9.34 28.96
N ILE A 5 -27.93 9.28 30.25
CA ILE A 5 -26.54 9.16 30.73
C ILE A 5 -26.00 7.74 30.50
N VAL A 6 -26.83 6.72 30.69
CA VAL A 6 -26.46 5.32 30.46
C VAL A 6 -26.17 5.05 28.97
N ILE A 7 -26.99 5.59 28.07
CA ILE A 7 -26.77 5.45 26.62
C ILE A 7 -25.47 6.16 26.22
N LEU A 8 -25.21 7.38 26.71
CA LEU A 8 -23.98 8.12 26.41
C LEU A 8 -22.72 7.38 26.90
N GLY A 9 -22.80 6.73 28.06
CA GLY A 9 -21.71 5.90 28.61
C GLY A 9 -21.40 4.66 27.77
N ILE A 10 -22.45 3.98 27.26
CA ILE A 10 -22.28 2.79 26.40
C ILE A 10 -21.69 3.18 25.03
N THR A 11 -22.08 4.33 24.46
CA THR A 11 -21.52 4.83 23.19
C THR A 11 -20.05 5.24 23.34
N LEU A 12 -19.65 5.80 24.50
CA LEU A 12 -18.25 6.15 24.75
C LEU A 12 -17.37 4.91 24.92
N ILE A 13 -17.87 3.87 25.61
CA ILE A 13 -17.13 2.61 25.81
C ILE A 13 -16.98 1.84 24.49
N THR A 14 -18.00 1.83 23.62
CA THR A 14 -17.89 1.24 22.27
C THR A 14 -16.96 2.05 21.36
N ALA A 15 -16.93 3.38 21.47
CA ALA A 15 -15.96 4.21 20.76
C ALA A 15 -14.51 3.95 21.24
N PHE A 16 -14.30 3.74 22.55
CA PHE A 16 -12.98 3.41 23.12
C PHE A 16 -12.50 2.00 22.73
N LEU A 17 -13.40 1.01 22.69
CA LEU A 17 -13.07 -0.36 22.28
C LEU A 17 -12.77 -0.49 20.77
N LEU A 18 -13.24 0.46 19.95
CA LEU A 18 -12.91 0.53 18.52
C LEU A 18 -11.59 1.28 18.22
N MET A 19 -10.92 1.87 19.21
CA MET A 19 -9.63 2.54 19.02
C MET A 19 -8.40 1.62 19.21
N GLY A 20 -8.61 0.33 19.44
CA GLY A 20 -7.56 -0.59 19.84
C GLY A 20 -7.24 -1.68 18.82
N SER A 21 -6.75 -1.33 17.64
CA SER A 21 -5.93 -2.28 16.87
C SER A 21 -4.86 -1.51 16.12
N ALA A 22 -3.93 -0.93 16.88
CA ALA A 22 -2.57 -0.82 16.36
C ALA A 22 -2.15 -2.24 15.97
N SER A 23 -1.98 -2.49 14.67
CA SER A 23 -1.40 -3.74 14.19
C SER A 23 -0.09 -3.93 14.95
N ALA A 24 -0.05 -4.91 15.87
CA ALA A 24 1.18 -5.28 16.55
C ALA A 24 2.21 -5.53 15.44
N THR A 25 3.35 -4.85 15.54
CA THR A 25 4.43 -5.07 14.59
C THR A 25 4.85 -6.52 14.75
N THR A 26 4.59 -7.35 13.75
CA THR A 26 4.97 -8.78 13.80
C THR A 26 6.49 -8.85 13.75
N PHE A 27 7.09 -9.41 14.80
CA PHE A 27 8.52 -9.67 14.88
C PHE A 27 8.77 -11.09 14.42
N THR A 28 9.72 -11.27 13.51
CA THR A 28 10.22 -12.60 13.16
C THR A 28 11.65 -12.69 13.66
N LEU A 29 11.92 -13.71 14.49
CA LEU A 29 13.26 -14.08 14.90
C LEU A 29 13.98 -14.67 13.69
N LEU A 30 15.14 -14.10 13.36
CA LEU A 30 16.00 -14.61 12.29
C LEU A 30 16.99 -15.65 12.82
N ASP A 31 17.40 -15.50 14.08
CA ASP A 31 18.32 -16.41 14.76
C ASP A 31 18.08 -16.33 16.28
N ASN A 32 17.87 -17.49 16.91
CA ASN A 32 17.61 -17.60 18.35
C ASN A 32 18.88 -17.45 19.19
N ASP A 33 20.07 -17.73 18.64
CA ASP A 33 21.32 -17.69 19.40
C ASP A 33 21.87 -16.24 19.54
N LEU A 34 21.33 -15.32 18.75
CA LEU A 34 21.80 -13.94 18.65
C LEU A 34 20.73 -12.90 19.03
N ASP A 35 19.55 -13.32 19.48
CA ASP A 35 18.38 -12.47 19.77
C ASP A 35 18.07 -11.48 18.64
N LEU A 36 18.27 -11.90 17.38
CA LEU A 36 18.09 -11.06 16.21
C LEU A 36 16.65 -11.08 15.74
N SER A 37 16.08 -9.89 15.61
CA SER A 37 14.71 -9.75 15.13
C SER A 37 14.61 -8.67 14.05
N TYR A 38 13.69 -8.91 13.12
CA TYR A 38 13.15 -7.84 12.29
C TYR A 38 11.68 -7.65 12.61
N SER A 39 11.23 -6.41 12.50
CA SER A 39 9.82 -6.08 12.60
C SER A 39 9.29 -5.71 11.22
N ASN A 40 8.14 -6.28 10.88
CA ASN A 40 7.53 -6.03 9.59
C ASN A 40 6.00 -5.96 9.72
N SER A 41 5.40 -4.97 9.06
CA SER A 41 3.95 -4.78 8.95
C SER A 41 3.34 -5.36 7.65
N ALA A 42 4.13 -6.04 6.83
CA ALA A 42 3.80 -6.37 5.44
C ALA A 42 4.25 -7.79 5.01
N TYR A 43 3.34 -8.60 4.49
CA TYR A 43 3.53 -10.03 4.22
C TYR A 43 4.52 -10.41 3.08
N THR A 44 5.06 -9.48 2.29
CA THR A 44 5.74 -9.80 1.02
C THR A 44 6.98 -8.94 0.74
N PHE A 45 8.12 -9.26 1.36
CA PHE A 45 9.48 -8.88 0.92
C PHE A 45 10.55 -9.69 1.66
N ASN A 46 11.78 -9.71 1.14
CA ASN A 46 12.89 -10.50 1.68
C ASN A 46 13.85 -9.65 2.50
N ILE A 47 13.99 -9.97 3.79
CA ILE A 47 15.05 -9.46 4.65
C ILE A 47 15.99 -10.62 4.95
N TYR A 48 17.29 -10.40 4.76
CA TYR A 48 18.33 -11.25 5.34
C TYR A 48 19.19 -10.37 6.24
N PHE A 49 19.48 -10.85 7.43
CA PHE A 49 20.18 -10.06 8.41
C PHE A 49 20.86 -10.95 9.45
N ASN A 50 22.08 -10.57 9.83
CA ASN A 50 22.88 -11.19 10.86
C ASN A 50 23.53 -10.09 11.76
N PRO A 51 24.28 -10.42 12.82
CA PRO A 51 24.81 -9.42 13.75
C PRO A 51 25.89 -8.50 13.16
N TYR A 52 26.46 -8.84 12.01
CA TYR A 52 27.56 -8.10 11.40
C TYR A 52 27.09 -7.29 10.19
N CYS A 53 26.21 -7.88 9.40
CA CYS A 53 25.70 -7.29 8.18
C CYS A 53 24.29 -7.78 7.87
N GLY A 54 23.64 -7.11 6.93
CA GLY A 54 22.37 -7.57 6.38
C GLY A 54 22.05 -6.86 5.08
N TYR A 55 20.96 -7.28 4.46
CA TYR A 55 20.36 -6.57 3.36
C TYR A 55 18.84 -6.55 3.51
N VAL A 56 18.24 -5.43 3.11
CA VAL A 56 16.80 -5.31 2.94
C VAL A 56 16.51 -5.22 1.45
N SER A 57 15.67 -6.13 0.96
CA SER A 57 15.25 -6.12 -0.44
C SER A 57 13.73 -6.21 -0.58
N THR A 58 13.17 -5.38 -1.46
CA THR A 58 11.77 -5.51 -1.92
C THR A 58 11.76 -5.78 -3.40
N TYR A 59 10.80 -6.59 -3.87
CA TYR A 59 10.54 -6.79 -5.29
C TYR A 59 9.03 -6.73 -5.52
N GLY A 60 8.59 -5.78 -6.34
CA GLY A 60 7.17 -5.61 -6.67
C GLY A 60 6.28 -5.37 -5.44
N TYR A 61 6.70 -4.49 -4.52
CA TYR A 61 5.94 -4.19 -3.30
C TYR A 61 5.79 -2.68 -3.05
N LYS A 62 5.43 -2.26 -1.83
CA LYS A 62 5.36 -0.86 -1.43
C LYS A 62 6.74 -0.21 -1.39
N GLN A 63 6.75 1.11 -1.59
CA GLN A 63 7.92 1.95 -1.46
C GLN A 63 8.42 1.97 -0.01
N ILE A 64 9.69 1.65 0.21
CA ILE A 64 10.35 1.78 1.52
C ILE A 64 10.59 3.27 1.77
N SER A 65 10.12 3.79 2.89
CA SER A 65 10.36 5.17 3.32
C SER A 65 11.68 5.29 4.09
N SER A 66 11.91 4.38 5.02
CA SER A 66 13.13 4.34 5.83
C SER A 66 13.42 2.95 6.38
N VAL A 67 14.68 2.73 6.74
CA VAL A 67 15.12 1.55 7.48
C VAL A 67 15.84 2.03 8.74
N LYS A 68 15.34 1.66 9.92
CA LYS A 68 16.03 1.93 11.19
C LYS A 68 16.77 0.67 11.62
N ILE A 69 18.05 0.83 11.90
CA ILE A 69 18.94 -0.23 12.38
C ILE A 69 19.35 0.13 13.81
N THR A 70 19.22 -0.83 14.72
CA THR A 70 19.61 -0.69 16.13
C THR A 70 20.62 -1.77 16.47
N ASP A 71 21.69 -1.39 17.15
CA ASP A 71 22.72 -2.32 17.60
C ASP A 71 22.42 -2.93 18.97
N ILE A 72 23.27 -3.86 19.41
CA ILE A 72 23.12 -4.57 20.69
C ILE A 72 23.14 -3.65 21.93
N TYR A 73 23.71 -2.45 21.82
CA TYR A 73 23.79 -1.47 22.90
C TYR A 73 22.67 -0.42 22.82
N GLY A 74 21.78 -0.50 21.82
CA GLY A 74 20.66 0.42 21.63
C GLY A 74 21.00 1.67 20.80
N SER A 75 22.23 1.80 20.29
CA SER A 75 22.56 2.86 19.32
C SER A 75 21.85 2.59 18.00
N SER A 76 21.41 3.64 17.31
CA SER A 76 20.65 3.45 16.07
C SER A 76 21.01 4.42 14.96
N LYS A 77 20.85 3.93 13.72
CA LYS A 77 20.94 4.72 12.48
C LYS A 77 19.67 4.53 11.67
N THR A 78 19.23 5.59 11.00
CA THR A 78 18.09 5.54 10.09
C THR A 78 18.56 5.87 8.69
N LEU A 79 18.36 4.93 7.78
CA LEU A 79 18.57 5.12 6.35
C LEU A 79 17.27 5.68 5.75
N ILE A 80 17.38 6.75 4.99
CA ILE A 80 16.25 7.47 4.42
C ILE A 80 16.29 7.34 2.90
N GLN A 81 15.11 7.14 2.30
CA GLN A 81 14.96 7.17 0.86
C GLN A 81 15.50 8.48 0.25
N ASN A 82 16.11 8.37 -0.94
CA ASN A 82 16.75 9.44 -1.71
C ASN A 82 18.01 10.05 -1.05
N VAL A 83 18.34 9.64 0.17
CA VAL A 83 19.59 10.01 0.85
C VAL A 83 20.54 8.82 0.84
N ASN A 84 20.07 7.67 1.34
CA ASN A 84 20.91 6.48 1.52
C ASN A 84 20.61 5.38 0.49
N PHE A 85 19.37 5.32 -0.01
CA PHE A 85 18.95 4.33 -0.99
C PHE A 85 17.85 4.90 -1.89
N ARG A 86 17.54 4.21 -2.98
CA ARG A 86 16.44 4.58 -3.90
C ARG A 86 15.48 3.42 -4.09
N ASN A 87 14.21 3.75 -4.25
CA ASN A 87 13.20 2.81 -4.71
C ASN A 87 13.09 2.94 -6.24
N ILE A 88 12.96 1.81 -6.93
CA ILE A 88 12.76 1.71 -8.37
C ILE A 88 11.32 1.26 -8.61
N LYS A 89 10.54 2.06 -9.34
CA LYS A 89 9.15 1.76 -9.69
C LYS A 89 9.09 0.91 -10.97
N ASN A 90 8.25 -0.12 -10.97
CA ASN A 90 7.80 -0.86 -12.14
C ASN A 90 6.28 -1.12 -12.05
N SER A 91 5.71 -1.79 -13.06
CA SER A 91 4.26 -2.07 -13.13
C SER A 91 3.74 -2.91 -11.94
N TYR A 92 4.60 -3.77 -11.39
CA TYR A 92 4.33 -4.65 -10.25
C TYR A 92 4.67 -4.00 -8.90
N GLY A 93 5.08 -2.74 -8.86
CA GLY A 93 5.37 -2.01 -7.62
C GLY A 93 6.79 -1.51 -7.52
N TYR A 94 7.31 -1.43 -6.31
CA TYR A 94 8.62 -0.88 -6.00
C TYR A 94 9.59 -1.99 -5.66
N SER A 95 10.83 -1.79 -6.10
CA SER A 95 11.97 -2.61 -5.72
C SER A 95 13.05 -1.71 -5.11
N ALA A 96 13.68 -2.17 -4.05
CA ALA A 96 14.80 -1.50 -3.41
C ALA A 96 15.77 -2.57 -2.89
N SER A 97 17.06 -2.24 -2.84
CA SER A 97 18.10 -3.04 -2.20
C SER A 97 18.93 -2.12 -1.31
N ILE A 98 19.14 -2.52 -0.06
CA ILE A 98 19.77 -1.68 0.96
C ILE A 98 20.74 -2.55 1.75
N ASP A 99 22.03 -2.24 1.65
CA ASP A 99 23.08 -2.91 2.42
C ASP A 99 23.21 -2.31 3.81
N LEU A 100 23.27 -3.18 4.82
CA LEU A 100 23.34 -2.83 6.25
C LEU A 100 24.71 -3.22 6.80
N ASP A 101 25.74 -2.50 6.41
CA ASP A 101 27.12 -2.71 6.86
C ASP A 101 27.37 -1.93 8.17
N LYS A 102 27.51 -2.64 9.29
CA LYS A 102 27.59 -2.01 10.62
C LYS A 102 28.76 -1.03 10.76
N ASP A 103 29.90 -1.33 10.13
CA ASP A 103 31.11 -0.53 10.29
C ASP A 103 30.95 0.79 9.54
N LYS A 104 30.36 0.75 8.33
CA LYS A 104 29.99 1.97 7.57
C LYS A 104 28.93 2.81 8.28
N LEU A 105 28.08 2.17 9.08
CA LEU A 105 27.05 2.83 9.87
C LEU A 105 27.56 3.35 11.21
N GLY A 106 28.80 3.01 11.60
CA GLY A 106 29.36 3.35 12.92
C GLY A 106 28.57 2.70 14.06
N LEU A 107 28.13 1.45 13.86
CA LEU A 107 27.35 0.67 14.81
C LEU A 107 28.15 -0.53 15.31
N SER A 108 27.81 -1.00 16.52
CA SER A 108 28.27 -2.31 17.00
C SER A 108 27.53 -3.43 16.27
N SER A 109 27.63 -4.67 16.78
CA SER A 109 26.83 -5.78 16.25
C SER A 109 25.36 -5.40 16.19
N LEU A 110 24.76 -5.57 15.02
CA LEU A 110 23.39 -5.22 14.73
C LEU A 110 22.46 -6.14 15.51
N LYS A 111 21.38 -5.58 16.06
CA LYS A 111 20.39 -6.33 16.84
C LYS A 111 19.03 -6.36 16.17
N ARG A 112 18.62 -5.23 15.58
CA ARG A 112 17.27 -5.05 15.07
C ARG A 112 17.22 -4.19 13.82
N VAL A 113 16.36 -4.60 12.88
CA VAL A 113 16.03 -3.84 11.68
C VAL A 113 14.51 -3.61 11.61
N ASP A 114 14.12 -2.33 11.55
CA ASP A 114 12.74 -1.90 11.33
C ASP A 114 12.60 -1.29 9.94
N VAL A 115 11.79 -1.91 9.09
CA VAL A 115 11.54 -1.43 7.72
C VAL A 115 10.20 -0.70 7.69
N ASN A 116 10.22 0.58 7.33
CA ASN A 116 9.05 1.42 7.23
C ASN A 116 8.66 1.62 5.77
N PHE A 117 7.35 1.55 5.49
CA PHE A 117 6.79 1.74 4.17
C PHE A 117 6.03 3.05 4.07
N VAL A 118 6.05 3.64 2.88
CA VAL A 118 5.14 4.74 2.53
C VAL A 118 3.71 4.20 2.51
N LYS A 119 2.75 4.95 3.07
CA LYS A 119 1.32 4.66 2.85
C LYS A 119 0.97 5.01 1.40
N GLN A 120 0.36 4.09 0.67
CA GLN A 120 0.12 4.24 -0.76
C GLN A 120 -1.30 3.81 -1.15
N PRO A 121 -1.96 4.53 -2.06
CA PRO A 121 -3.23 4.13 -2.65
C PRO A 121 -3.05 2.95 -3.63
N ASP A 122 -4.15 2.30 -3.97
CA ASP A 122 -4.21 1.18 -4.95
C ASP A 122 -5.64 1.06 -5.50
N LEU A 123 -5.93 1.81 -6.56
CA LEU A 123 -7.22 1.89 -7.24
C LEU A 123 -7.39 0.70 -8.18
N ARG A 124 -8.41 -0.11 -7.90
CA ARG A 124 -8.74 -1.28 -8.72
C ARG A 124 -10.19 -1.25 -9.14
N ILE A 125 -10.49 -1.91 -10.25
CA ILE A 125 -11.88 -2.13 -10.68
C ILE A 125 -12.45 -3.31 -9.89
N ALA A 126 -13.26 -3.00 -8.88
CA ALA A 126 -13.89 -3.99 -8.02
C ALA A 126 -15.01 -4.74 -8.74
N ALA A 127 -15.88 -4.02 -9.44
CA ALA A 127 -17.05 -4.61 -10.10
C ALA A 127 -17.40 -3.89 -11.40
N ILE A 128 -18.01 -4.63 -12.32
CA ILE A 128 -18.59 -4.10 -13.56
C ILE A 128 -19.97 -4.73 -13.68
N LYS A 129 -21.00 -3.89 -13.83
CA LYS A 129 -22.38 -4.33 -14.10
C LYS A 129 -22.89 -3.66 -15.37
N ARG A 130 -23.61 -4.40 -16.21
CA ARG A 130 -24.23 -3.89 -17.44
C ARG A 130 -25.75 -3.80 -17.27
N SER A 131 -26.34 -2.73 -17.74
CA SER A 131 -27.80 -2.59 -17.91
C SER A 131 -28.08 -1.84 -19.20
N GLY A 132 -28.64 -2.55 -20.20
CA GLY A 132 -28.80 -2.04 -21.56
C GLY A 132 -27.48 -1.57 -22.18
N ASN A 133 -27.45 -0.30 -22.58
CA ASN A 133 -26.29 0.39 -23.13
C ASN A 133 -25.43 1.10 -22.06
N TYR A 134 -25.66 0.83 -20.77
CA TYR A 134 -24.91 1.43 -19.68
C TYR A 134 -24.03 0.41 -18.94
N TYR A 135 -22.84 0.86 -18.58
CA TYR A 135 -21.93 0.16 -17.67
C TYR A 135 -21.85 0.92 -16.35
N TYR A 136 -21.87 0.17 -15.26
CA TYR A 136 -21.70 0.64 -13.90
C TYR A 136 -20.39 0.04 -13.40
N VAL A 137 -19.34 0.85 -13.44
CA VAL A 137 -17.98 0.43 -13.08
C VAL A 137 -17.67 0.94 -11.69
N THR A 138 -17.39 0.03 -10.77
CA THR A 138 -17.00 0.35 -9.40
C THR A 138 -15.49 0.35 -9.28
N VAL A 139 -14.91 1.53 -9.04
CA VAL A 139 -13.50 1.69 -8.70
C VAL A 139 -13.37 1.80 -7.18
N LYS A 140 -12.49 1.00 -6.57
CA LYS A 140 -12.24 0.97 -5.12
C LYS A 140 -10.76 1.19 -4.85
N ASN A 141 -10.45 1.95 -3.80
CA ASN A 141 -9.10 2.07 -3.27
C ASN A 141 -8.84 0.95 -2.24
N TYR A 142 -7.97 0.00 -2.60
CA TYR A 142 -7.52 -1.08 -1.73
C TYR A 142 -6.24 -0.73 -0.94
N GLY A 143 -5.62 0.40 -1.24
CA GLY A 143 -4.42 0.87 -0.57
C GLY A 143 -4.70 1.44 0.82
N ASP A 144 -3.64 1.77 1.55
CA ASP A 144 -3.68 2.29 2.92
C ASP A 144 -3.48 3.82 3.00
N ALA A 145 -3.41 4.49 1.84
CA ALA A 145 -3.48 5.94 1.72
C ALA A 145 -4.68 6.38 0.87
N THR A 146 -5.03 7.67 0.99
CA THR A 146 -6.02 8.31 0.12
C THR A 146 -5.47 8.43 -1.30
N ALA A 147 -6.25 7.95 -2.28
CA ALA A 147 -6.00 8.23 -3.69
C ALA A 147 -6.52 9.63 -4.02
N ARG A 148 -5.69 10.44 -4.68
CA ARG A 148 -6.16 11.70 -5.27
C ARG A 148 -7.17 11.43 -6.39
N SER A 149 -7.96 12.43 -6.73
CA SER A 149 -8.89 12.35 -7.85
C SER A 149 -8.17 11.99 -9.16
N SER A 150 -8.80 11.15 -9.96
CA SER A 150 -8.24 10.60 -11.19
C SER A 150 -9.34 10.35 -12.23
N TYR A 151 -9.06 9.52 -13.24
CA TYR A 151 -10.00 9.19 -14.30
C TYR A 151 -10.10 7.69 -14.54
N LEU A 152 -11.32 7.22 -14.74
CA LEU A 152 -11.62 5.93 -15.34
C LEU A 152 -11.48 6.06 -16.86
N GLY A 153 -10.59 5.28 -17.45
CA GLY A 153 -10.49 5.14 -18.90
C GLY A 153 -11.38 4.01 -19.38
N THR A 154 -12.19 4.27 -20.41
CA THR A 154 -12.99 3.27 -21.12
C THR A 154 -12.54 3.21 -22.56
N SER A 155 -12.05 2.06 -22.99
CA SER A 155 -11.62 1.80 -24.37
C SER A 155 -12.53 0.73 -24.98
N VAL A 156 -13.04 1.00 -26.18
CA VAL A 156 -13.83 0.09 -26.99
C VAL A 156 -13.00 -0.23 -28.22
N TYR A 157 -12.68 -1.51 -28.47
CA TYR A 157 -11.99 -2.04 -29.66
C TYR A 157 -11.21 -1.01 -30.52
N SER A 158 -9.90 -0.85 -30.26
CA SER A 158 -8.97 0.09 -30.93
C SER A 158 -9.39 1.58 -31.00
N HIS A 159 -10.49 1.99 -30.36
CA HIS A 159 -10.95 3.38 -30.36
C HIS A 159 -10.41 4.20 -29.18
N LYS A 160 -10.49 5.52 -29.34
CA LYS A 160 -10.09 6.55 -28.38
C LYS A 160 -10.68 6.29 -26.99
N THR A 161 -9.84 6.34 -25.97
CA THR A 161 -10.24 6.19 -24.57
C THR A 161 -11.12 7.34 -24.10
N VAL A 162 -12.33 7.03 -23.64
CA VAL A 162 -13.21 7.99 -22.96
C VAL A 162 -12.78 8.06 -21.48
N LYS A 163 -12.57 9.27 -20.98
CA LYS A 163 -12.20 9.51 -19.59
C LYS A 163 -13.43 9.92 -18.79
N THR A 164 -13.60 9.36 -17.60
CA THR A 164 -14.67 9.76 -16.67
C THR A 164 -14.09 9.99 -15.28
N TYR A 165 -14.46 11.12 -14.68
CA TYR A 165 -13.90 11.57 -13.42
C TYR A 165 -14.17 10.60 -12.26
N ILE A 166 -13.14 10.34 -11.46
CA ILE A 166 -13.21 9.66 -10.18
C ILE A 166 -12.79 10.67 -9.11
N PRO A 167 -13.62 10.93 -8.08
CA PRO A 167 -13.22 11.79 -6.97
C PRO A 167 -12.08 11.16 -6.16
N TYR A 168 -11.50 11.92 -5.23
CA TYR A 168 -10.55 11.32 -4.28
C TYR A 168 -11.24 10.19 -3.50
N LEU A 169 -10.50 9.13 -3.18
CA LEU A 169 -11.00 7.95 -2.48
C LEU A 169 -10.08 7.63 -1.30
N LYS A 170 -10.60 7.70 -0.06
CA LYS A 170 -9.87 7.21 1.12
C LYS A 170 -9.65 5.69 1.03
N SER A 171 -8.77 5.17 1.87
CA SER A 171 -8.56 3.72 2.00
C SER A 171 -9.90 3.00 2.21
N GLY A 172 -10.14 1.93 1.44
CA GLY A 172 -11.37 1.14 1.48
C GLY A 172 -12.59 1.74 0.77
N GLN A 173 -12.56 3.03 0.41
CA GLN A 173 -13.69 3.68 -0.27
C GLN A 173 -13.78 3.31 -1.74
N TYR A 174 -15.00 3.42 -2.29
CA TYR A 174 -15.27 3.15 -3.69
C TYR A 174 -16.19 4.22 -4.32
N LYS A 175 -16.13 4.31 -5.64
CA LYS A 175 -17.06 5.06 -6.47
C LYS A 175 -17.56 4.18 -7.61
N THR A 176 -18.87 4.13 -7.78
CA THR A 176 -19.49 3.59 -9.00
C THR A 176 -19.77 4.71 -9.98
N VAL A 177 -19.32 4.51 -11.22
CA VAL A 177 -19.48 5.44 -12.33
C VAL A 177 -20.40 4.82 -13.37
N LYS A 178 -21.40 5.58 -13.83
CA LYS A 178 -22.31 5.18 -14.90
C LYS A 178 -21.76 5.71 -16.24
N LEU A 179 -21.60 4.81 -17.21
CA LEU A 179 -21.03 5.10 -18.52
C LEU A 179 -21.98 4.63 -19.60
N TYR A 180 -22.24 5.47 -20.61
CA TYR A 180 -22.98 5.05 -21.80
C TYR A 180 -22.00 4.48 -22.83
N VAL A 181 -22.24 3.24 -23.27
CA VAL A 181 -21.44 2.55 -24.28
C VAL A 181 -22.39 1.84 -25.25
N LYS A 182 -22.56 2.41 -26.45
CA LYS A 182 -23.48 1.92 -27.49
C LYS A 182 -23.01 0.62 -28.19
N SER A 183 -21.83 0.11 -27.86
CA SER A 183 -21.13 -0.93 -28.61
C SER A 183 -21.29 -2.34 -28.01
N TYR A 184 -21.39 -3.35 -28.88
CA TYR A 184 -21.44 -4.78 -28.55
C TYR A 184 -20.04 -5.45 -28.45
N TYR A 185 -18.94 -4.76 -28.79
CA TYR A 185 -17.58 -5.34 -28.84
C TYR A 185 -16.91 -5.50 -27.48
N SER A 186 -15.70 -6.07 -27.34
CA SER A 186 -15.00 -6.15 -26.03
C SER A 186 -14.61 -4.76 -25.48
N LYS A 187 -14.71 -4.57 -24.15
CA LYS A 187 -14.42 -3.29 -23.47
C LYS A 187 -13.29 -3.49 -22.47
N THR A 188 -12.39 -2.50 -22.43
CA THR A 188 -11.36 -2.43 -21.39
C THR A 188 -11.62 -1.20 -20.54
N PHE A 189 -11.64 -1.40 -19.23
CA PHE A 189 -11.71 -0.34 -18.25
C PHE A 189 -10.37 -0.27 -17.52
N LYS A 190 -9.83 0.94 -17.32
CA LYS A 190 -8.61 1.19 -16.55
C LYS A 190 -8.84 2.27 -15.51
N ALA A 191 -8.73 1.93 -14.23
CA ALA A 191 -8.67 2.90 -13.14
C ALA A 191 -7.37 3.73 -13.24
N ASP A 192 -7.45 5.02 -12.92
CA ASP A 192 -6.35 5.98 -13.12
C ASP A 192 -5.68 5.86 -14.50
N CYS A 193 -6.47 5.97 -15.57
CA CYS A 193 -5.96 5.80 -16.93
C CYS A 193 -4.93 6.87 -17.35
N THR A 194 -4.76 7.91 -16.52
CA THR A 194 -3.80 9.01 -16.69
C THR A 194 -2.56 8.87 -15.82
N ASN A 195 -2.43 7.79 -15.04
CA ASN A 195 -1.31 7.53 -14.13
C ASN A 195 -1.01 8.74 -13.22
N LEU A 196 -2.06 9.34 -12.65
CA LEU A 196 -1.92 10.46 -11.74
C LEU A 196 -1.65 9.97 -10.31
N VAL A 197 -2.11 8.80 -9.93
CA VAL A 197 -2.01 8.31 -8.56
C VAL A 197 -0.70 7.51 -8.43
N ASN A 198 0.06 7.79 -7.36
CA ASN A 198 1.29 7.04 -7.07
C ASN A 198 0.95 5.73 -6.35
N GLU A 199 0.49 4.75 -7.13
CA GLU A 199 -0.11 3.52 -6.62
C GLU A 199 0.92 2.45 -6.30
N ILE A 200 0.53 1.46 -5.51
CA ILE A 200 1.38 0.28 -5.28
C ILE A 200 1.54 -0.47 -6.60
N TYR A 201 0.45 -0.84 -7.25
CA TYR A 201 0.45 -1.65 -8.47
C TYR A 201 -0.27 -0.90 -9.58
N GLU A 202 0.26 -0.91 -10.80
CA GLU A 202 -0.43 -0.33 -11.96
C GLU A 202 -1.11 -1.41 -12.82
N TYR A 203 -0.60 -2.65 -12.78
CA TYR A 203 -1.08 -3.74 -13.62
C TYR A 203 -2.51 -4.19 -13.27
N ASN A 204 -2.93 -4.00 -12.02
CA ASN A 204 -4.22 -4.45 -11.47
C ASN A 204 -5.34 -3.40 -11.63
N ASN A 205 -5.06 -2.27 -12.26
CA ASN A 205 -6.03 -1.21 -12.54
C ASN A 205 -6.99 -1.57 -13.69
N ILE A 206 -6.68 -2.62 -14.45
CA ILE A 206 -7.35 -2.98 -15.70
C ILE A 206 -8.31 -4.14 -15.50
N LYS A 207 -9.52 -4.05 -16.08
CA LYS A 207 -10.48 -5.16 -16.15
C LYS A 207 -11.21 -5.17 -17.49
N TYR A 208 -11.34 -6.37 -18.04
CA TYR A 208 -12.04 -6.61 -19.30
C TYR A 208 -13.51 -6.92 -19.02
N ALA A 209 -14.39 -6.40 -19.88
CA ALA A 209 -15.79 -6.76 -19.91
C ALA A 209 -16.16 -7.26 -21.31
N TYR A 210 -16.77 -8.44 -21.34
CA TYR A 210 -17.32 -9.08 -22.53
C TYR A 210 -18.82 -8.76 -22.60
#